data_AF-A0A1A8DVF4-F1
#
_entry.id   AF-A0A1A8DVF4-F1
#
_cell.length_a   1.000
_cell.length_b   1.000
_cell.length_c   1.000
_cell.angle_alpha   90.00
_cell.angle_beta   90.00
_cell.angle_gamma   90.00
#
_symmetry.space_group_name_H-M   'P 1'
#
loop_
_entity.id
_entity.type
_entity.pdbx_description
1 polymer ?
#
loop_
_entity_poly.entity_id
_entity_poly.type
_entity_poly.pdbx_seq_one_letter_code
_entity_poly.pdbx_strand_id
1 'polypeptide(L)'
;MWLQQRLKGLPGLLSSSWARRVLIGVLLLLIFYWYLGAGGRWTFLGGPSLHGGAVGQCLQTEIHRWRSIVERGEGVYRSPEEPLDTPFVSGNGHILIDVDSNRLWVSSAPQPGSAPVLQTEFSPRMGVNLDGERAVARASMLWFRKGAVLSVRCVLTAAAQSSRDCVAIREEFMAHRSRPNVYLQRIHVSNPSDRTVTLDITSNNPTHRSKFSTSVETLENREVELSSGRVAVENQMVLVVVVTRKPTIRVQVQAKSEYSDSVLSVVWTSQPIDPSKLEETFSTLRDGAKKEMEELLRTDVANLVLDHQKAWMDLFISGVEMRRITDSHTPSSRTVNTTLYYILSATTAPLLDNRLASEDRARLESSLNYADHCFSGHATMHAENLWPDRVSSTAQILQLVTLWTLTLQKRGCKVLVATGAHGAMQGMVLSFGGLQFTENHL
;
A
#
# COMPACT_ATOMS: atom_id res chain seq x y z
N MET A 1 -3.34 -59.07 -30.16
CA MET A 1 -3.66 -59.75 -31.44
C MET A 1 -5.09 -59.50 -31.96
N TRP A 2 -6.04 -59.02 -31.16
CA TRP A 2 -7.43 -58.76 -31.60
C TRP A 2 -7.61 -57.49 -32.46
N LEU A 3 -6.75 -56.46 -32.30
CA LEU A 3 -6.81 -55.22 -33.11
C LEU A 3 -6.23 -55.35 -34.53
N GLN A 4 -5.28 -56.27 -34.77
CA GLN A 4 -4.65 -56.41 -36.08
C GLN A 4 -5.54 -57.08 -37.14
N GLN A 5 -6.60 -57.77 -36.73
CA GLN A 5 -7.55 -58.40 -37.66
C GLN A 5 -8.69 -57.48 -38.10
N ARG A 6 -9.01 -56.39 -37.38
CA ARG A 6 -10.02 -55.42 -37.82
C ARG A 6 -9.49 -54.33 -38.75
N LEU A 7 -8.18 -54.09 -38.77
CA LEU A 7 -7.56 -53.11 -39.68
C LEU A 7 -7.27 -53.67 -41.09
N LYS A 8 -7.39 -54.99 -41.31
CA LYS A 8 -7.21 -55.62 -42.63
C LYS A 8 -8.46 -55.53 -43.54
N GLY A 9 -9.58 -55.02 -43.04
CA GLY A 9 -10.83 -54.84 -43.80
C GLY A 9 -11.00 -53.46 -44.44
N LEU A 10 -9.98 -52.59 -44.41
CA LEU A 10 -10.05 -51.22 -44.94
C LEU A 10 -9.17 -50.93 -46.19
N PRO A 11 -8.93 -51.85 -47.14
CA PRO A 11 -8.27 -51.48 -48.39
C PRO A 11 -9.32 -50.91 -49.35
N GLY A 12 -9.80 -49.69 -49.10
CA GLY A 12 -10.79 -49.06 -49.98
C GLY A 12 -11.09 -47.59 -49.70
N LEU A 13 -10.94 -47.13 -48.45
CA LEU A 13 -11.28 -45.75 -48.07
C LEU A 13 -10.24 -44.69 -48.48
N LEU A 14 -9.10 -45.09 -49.07
CA LEU A 14 -8.05 -44.17 -49.56
C LEU A 14 -7.75 -44.29 -51.06
N SER A 15 -8.57 -45.06 -51.82
CA SER A 15 -8.41 -45.24 -53.28
C SER A 15 -9.10 -44.12 -54.09
N SER A 16 -10.13 -43.49 -53.53
CA SER A 16 -10.85 -42.39 -54.19
C SER A 16 -10.14 -41.05 -53.96
N SER A 17 -9.86 -40.32 -55.05
CA SER A 17 -9.32 -38.96 -55.02
C SER A 17 -10.22 -37.99 -54.23
N TRP A 18 -11.53 -38.29 -54.16
CA TRP A 18 -12.51 -37.55 -53.38
C TRP A 18 -12.30 -37.74 -51.87
N ALA A 19 -12.05 -38.97 -51.41
CA ALA A 19 -11.78 -39.24 -50.00
C ALA A 19 -10.51 -38.52 -49.52
N ARG A 20 -9.48 -38.42 -50.37
CA ARG A 20 -8.26 -37.65 -50.04
C ARG A 20 -8.54 -36.15 -49.95
N ARG A 21 -9.36 -35.58 -50.84
CA ARG A 21 -9.74 -34.16 -50.80
C ARG A 21 -10.57 -33.84 -49.56
N VAL A 22 -11.51 -34.71 -49.19
CA VAL A 22 -12.32 -34.56 -47.97
C VAL A 22 -11.42 -34.62 -46.73
N LEU A 23 -10.48 -35.56 -46.68
CA LEU A 23 -9.58 -35.72 -45.53
C LEU A 23 -8.63 -34.53 -45.39
N ILE A 24 -8.12 -33.98 -46.50
CA ILE A 24 -7.35 -32.72 -46.50
C ILE A 24 -8.23 -31.55 -46.04
N GLY A 25 -9.49 -31.48 -46.50
CA GLY A 25 -10.45 -30.46 -46.09
C GLY A 25 -10.74 -30.51 -44.59
N VAL A 26 -10.96 -31.70 -44.03
CA VAL A 26 -11.18 -31.91 -42.59
C VAL A 26 -9.93 -31.57 -41.79
N LEU A 27 -8.74 -31.92 -42.28
CA LEU A 27 -7.47 -31.63 -41.61
C LEU A 27 -7.17 -30.11 -41.61
N LEU A 28 -7.44 -29.42 -42.71
CA LEU A 28 -7.38 -27.95 -42.77
C LEU A 28 -8.39 -27.29 -41.84
N LEU A 29 -9.61 -27.84 -41.75
CA LEU A 29 -10.65 -27.34 -40.86
C LEU A 29 -10.29 -27.55 -39.38
N LEU A 30 -9.63 -28.66 -39.04
CA LEU A 30 -9.08 -28.91 -37.71
C LEU A 30 -7.90 -27.99 -37.39
N ILE A 31 -7.01 -27.70 -38.35
CA ILE A 31 -5.94 -26.71 -38.18
C ILE A 31 -6.54 -25.31 -37.97
N PHE A 32 -7.55 -24.93 -38.75
CA PHE A 32 -8.26 -23.66 -38.57
C PHE A 32 -8.98 -23.62 -37.23
N TYR A 33 -9.67 -24.69 -36.83
CA TYR A 33 -10.33 -24.79 -35.53
C TYR A 33 -9.32 -24.74 -34.39
N TRP A 34 -8.14 -25.32 -34.55
CA TRP A 34 -7.08 -25.26 -33.53
C TRP A 34 -6.47 -23.87 -33.43
N TYR A 35 -6.19 -23.20 -34.57
CA TYR A 35 -5.69 -21.82 -34.60
C TYR A 35 -6.72 -20.77 -34.18
N LEU A 36 -8.01 -21.00 -34.44
CA LEU A 36 -9.11 -20.11 -34.05
C LEU A 36 -9.63 -20.40 -32.63
N GLY A 37 -9.61 -21.67 -32.21
CA GLY A 37 -10.11 -22.14 -30.93
C GLY A 37 -9.09 -22.04 -29.79
N ALA A 38 -7.79 -22.10 -30.10
CA ALA A 38 -6.72 -21.83 -29.14
C ALA A 38 -6.34 -20.33 -29.18
N GLY A 39 -7.24 -19.48 -28.68
CA GLY A 39 -6.87 -18.15 -28.16
C GLY A 39 -6.80 -16.97 -29.15
N GLY A 40 -7.34 -17.08 -30.36
CA GLY A 40 -7.30 -15.98 -31.35
C GLY A 40 -8.66 -15.37 -31.66
N ARG A 41 -9.11 -14.37 -30.88
CA ARG A 41 -10.20 -13.47 -31.32
C ARG A 41 -9.79 -12.82 -32.65
N TRP A 42 -10.61 -12.99 -33.70
CA TRP A 42 -10.50 -12.22 -34.94
C TRP A 42 -10.65 -10.72 -34.65
N THR A 43 -9.54 -10.00 -34.63
CA THR A 43 -9.47 -8.53 -34.71
C THR A 43 -8.92 -8.13 -36.08
N PHE A 44 -9.66 -8.44 -37.14
CA PHE A 44 -9.46 -7.81 -38.45
C PHE A 44 -10.43 -6.62 -38.52
N LEU A 45 -9.92 -5.41 -38.19
CA LEU A 45 -10.51 -4.04 -38.27
C LEU A 45 -10.53 -3.19 -36.98
N GLY A 46 -9.86 -3.62 -35.91
CA GLY A 46 -9.59 -2.73 -34.78
C GLY A 46 -8.41 -3.26 -33.98
N GLY A 47 -7.42 -2.41 -33.69
CA GLY A 47 -6.39 -2.74 -32.70
C GLY A 47 -7.01 -3.13 -31.36
N PRO A 48 -6.26 -3.73 -30.42
CA PRO A 48 -6.80 -4.14 -29.13
C PRO A 48 -7.53 -2.95 -28.50
N SER A 49 -8.85 -3.07 -28.40
CA SER A 49 -9.69 -2.05 -27.77
C SER A 49 -9.32 -2.04 -26.29
N LEU A 50 -8.46 -1.10 -25.91
CA LEU A 50 -8.14 -0.81 -24.52
C LEU A 50 -9.44 -0.67 -23.74
N HIS A 51 -9.56 -1.40 -22.64
CA HIS A 51 -10.72 -1.30 -21.77
C HIS A 51 -10.76 0.13 -21.21
N GLY A 52 -11.90 0.82 -21.37
CA GLY A 52 -12.09 2.19 -20.85
C GLY A 52 -11.86 3.34 -21.84
N GLY A 53 -11.64 3.10 -23.14
CA GLY A 53 -11.62 4.16 -24.16
C GLY A 53 -10.55 5.24 -23.91
N ALA A 54 -10.92 6.52 -24.05
CA ALA A 54 -9.99 7.64 -23.90
C ALA A 54 -9.38 7.74 -22.48
N VAL A 55 -10.17 7.49 -21.44
CA VAL A 55 -9.68 7.50 -20.04
C VAL A 55 -8.79 6.30 -19.73
N GLY A 56 -9.06 5.14 -20.35
CA GLY A 56 -8.20 3.97 -20.27
C GLY A 56 -6.81 4.23 -20.86
N GLN A 57 -6.73 4.89 -22.01
CA GLN A 57 -5.45 5.28 -22.63
C GLN A 57 -4.63 6.24 -21.76
N CYS A 58 -5.28 7.26 -21.18
CA CYS A 58 -4.63 8.14 -20.21
C CYS A 58 -4.08 7.33 -19.03
N LEU A 59 -4.91 6.44 -18.46
CA LEU A 59 -4.53 5.66 -17.29
C LEU A 59 -3.33 4.75 -17.57
N GLN A 60 -3.28 4.12 -18.75
CA GLN A 60 -2.15 3.27 -19.15
C GLN A 60 -0.83 4.06 -19.26
N THR A 61 -0.89 5.32 -19.70
CA THR A 61 0.29 6.19 -19.72
C THR A 61 0.84 6.42 -18.31
N GLU A 62 -0.05 6.54 -17.32
CA GLU A 62 0.32 6.68 -15.91
C GLU A 62 0.85 5.37 -15.32
N ILE A 63 0.20 4.23 -15.58
CA ILE A 63 0.66 2.90 -15.15
C ILE A 63 2.03 2.57 -15.75
N HIS A 64 2.30 2.98 -16.99
CA HIS A 64 3.60 2.76 -17.62
C HIS A 64 4.76 3.39 -16.83
N ARG A 65 4.52 4.48 -16.07
CA ARG A 65 5.55 5.08 -15.20
C ARG A 65 5.93 4.15 -14.04
N TRP A 66 5.04 3.24 -13.66
CA TRP A 66 5.24 2.29 -12.56
C TRP A 66 5.90 0.98 -13.00
N ARG A 67 5.85 0.66 -14.31
CA ARG A 67 6.30 -0.62 -14.87
C ARG A 67 7.70 -1.02 -14.37
N SER A 68 8.69 -0.13 -14.50
CA SER A 68 10.06 -0.47 -14.08
C SER A 68 10.19 -0.76 -12.58
N ILE A 69 9.37 -0.12 -11.74
CA ILE A 69 9.38 -0.31 -10.28
C ILE A 69 8.79 -1.67 -9.93
N VAL A 70 7.68 -2.03 -10.57
CA VAL A 70 6.98 -3.30 -10.38
C VAL A 70 7.80 -4.47 -10.91
N GLU A 71 8.48 -4.30 -12.06
CA GLU A 71 9.39 -5.29 -12.63
C GLU A 71 10.59 -5.58 -11.72
N ARG A 72 11.06 -4.58 -10.96
CA ARG A 72 12.08 -4.77 -9.90
C ARG A 72 11.52 -5.39 -8.61
N GLY A 73 10.23 -5.68 -8.54
CA GLY A 73 9.57 -6.19 -7.34
C GLY A 73 9.44 -5.16 -6.22
N GLU A 74 9.59 -3.87 -6.51
CA GLU A 74 9.55 -2.78 -5.52
C GLU A 74 8.14 -2.23 -5.28
N GLY A 75 7.13 -2.82 -5.92
CA GLY A 75 5.74 -2.50 -5.68
C GLY A 75 4.78 -3.42 -6.43
N VAL A 76 3.51 -3.30 -6.09
CA VAL A 76 2.38 -3.95 -6.78
C VAL A 76 1.34 -2.90 -7.14
N TYR A 77 0.59 -3.11 -8.21
CA TYR A 77 -0.50 -2.22 -8.58
C TYR A 77 -1.79 -2.98 -8.84
N ARG A 78 -2.89 -2.23 -8.77
CA ARG A 78 -4.23 -2.65 -9.13
C ARG A 78 -4.75 -1.69 -10.19
N SER A 79 -5.23 -2.26 -11.29
CA SER A 79 -5.92 -1.53 -12.35
C SER A 79 -7.22 -2.26 -12.72
N PRO A 80 -8.10 -1.67 -13.55
CA PRO A 80 -9.28 -2.37 -14.04
C PRO A 80 -8.96 -3.61 -14.88
N GLU A 81 -7.78 -3.64 -15.51
CA GLU A 81 -7.32 -4.76 -16.35
C GLU A 81 -6.60 -5.84 -15.52
N GLU A 82 -5.94 -5.42 -14.44
CA GLU A 82 -5.20 -6.29 -13.51
C GLU A 82 -5.77 -6.12 -12.10
N PRO A 83 -6.89 -6.80 -11.79
CA PRO A 83 -7.46 -6.77 -10.46
C PRO A 83 -6.51 -7.44 -9.48
N LEU A 84 -6.33 -6.81 -8.33
CA LEU A 84 -5.50 -7.31 -7.25
C LEU A 84 -6.27 -7.21 -5.94
N ASP A 85 -6.34 -8.33 -5.24
CA ASP A 85 -6.97 -8.46 -3.92
C ASP A 85 -5.89 -8.27 -2.85
N THR A 86 -5.45 -7.02 -2.68
CA THR A 86 -4.36 -6.63 -1.79
C THR A 86 -4.67 -5.24 -1.23
N PRO A 87 -4.71 -5.04 0.10
CA PRO A 87 -4.95 -3.75 0.72
C PRO A 87 -3.84 -2.75 0.40
N PHE A 88 -4.25 -1.55 -0.01
CA PHE A 88 -3.34 -0.44 -0.22
C PHE A 88 -3.27 0.38 1.06
N VAL A 89 -2.31 0.05 1.91
CA VAL A 89 -2.09 0.71 3.21
C VAL A 89 -0.75 1.43 3.25
N SER A 90 -0.67 2.54 3.99
CA SER A 90 0.60 3.18 4.37
C SER A 90 0.65 3.33 5.88
N GLY A 91 1.74 2.93 6.51
CA GLY A 91 1.87 2.96 7.96
C GLY A 91 3.30 3.12 8.44
N ASN A 92 3.45 3.53 9.70
CA ASN A 92 4.73 3.70 10.37
C ASN A 92 4.80 2.97 11.73
N GLY A 93 3.82 2.12 12.03
CA GLY A 93 3.66 1.39 13.30
C GLY A 93 2.89 2.14 14.38
N HIS A 94 2.83 3.47 14.33
CA HIS A 94 1.92 4.26 15.18
C HIS A 94 0.59 4.52 14.46
N ILE A 95 0.69 4.90 13.19
CA ILE A 95 -0.41 5.19 12.28
C ILE A 95 -0.41 4.13 11.18
N LEU A 96 -1.60 3.67 10.80
CA LEU A 96 -1.82 2.87 9.60
C LEU A 96 -3.07 3.39 8.87
N ILE A 97 -2.88 3.83 7.64
CA ILE A 97 -3.91 4.41 6.78
C ILE A 97 -4.30 3.37 5.75
N ASP A 98 -5.56 2.94 5.80
CA ASP A 98 -6.17 2.15 4.74
C ASP A 98 -6.76 3.11 3.69
N VAL A 99 -6.09 3.21 2.55
CA VAL A 99 -6.44 4.16 1.48
C VAL A 99 -7.72 3.73 0.77
N ASP A 100 -7.98 2.42 0.71
CA ASP A 100 -9.14 1.86 0.03
C ASP A 100 -10.41 2.05 0.84
N SER A 101 -10.37 1.71 2.13
CA SER A 101 -11.52 1.88 3.03
C SER A 101 -11.62 3.30 3.63
N ASN A 102 -10.62 4.15 3.40
CA ASN A 102 -10.47 5.48 3.99
C ASN A 102 -10.62 5.43 5.52
N ARG A 103 -9.86 4.54 6.15
CA ARG A 103 -9.86 4.34 7.61
C ARG A 103 -8.48 4.58 8.20
N LEU A 104 -8.47 5.31 9.31
CA LEU A 104 -7.29 5.48 10.15
C LEU A 104 -7.28 4.42 11.26
N TRP A 105 -6.16 3.73 11.40
CA TRP A 105 -5.84 2.82 12.50
C TRP A 105 -4.68 3.40 13.30
N VAL A 106 -4.76 3.27 14.62
CA VAL A 106 -3.79 3.86 15.54
C VAL A 106 -3.34 2.86 16.60
N SER A 107 -2.06 2.88 16.94
CA SER A 107 -1.55 2.11 18.09
C SER A 107 -1.86 2.85 19.39
N SER A 108 -2.40 2.15 20.38
CA SER A 108 -2.64 2.74 21.71
C SER A 108 -1.34 2.98 22.50
N ALA A 109 -0.20 2.42 22.07
CA ALA A 109 1.09 2.63 22.73
C ALA A 109 2.27 2.73 21.76
N PRO A 110 3.31 3.51 22.13
CA PRO A 110 4.51 3.66 21.31
C PRO A 110 5.47 2.47 21.38
N GLN A 111 5.28 1.54 22.34
CA GLN A 111 6.19 0.42 22.55
C GLN A 111 6.01 -0.69 21.47
N PRO A 112 7.11 -1.18 20.87
CA PRO A 112 7.05 -2.25 19.87
C PRO A 112 6.48 -3.57 20.42
N GLY A 113 5.60 -4.22 19.65
CA GLY A 113 5.33 -5.66 19.78
C GLY A 113 4.17 -6.11 20.69
N SER A 114 3.41 -5.21 21.32
CA SER A 114 2.29 -5.61 22.20
C SER A 114 1.09 -4.66 22.24
N ALA A 115 1.16 -3.48 21.63
CA ALA A 115 0.08 -2.50 21.71
C ALA A 115 -1.07 -2.88 20.75
N PRO A 116 -2.34 -2.88 21.21
CA PRO A 116 -3.46 -3.09 20.31
C PRO A 116 -3.52 -1.95 19.29
N VAL A 117 -3.62 -2.31 18.02
CA VAL A 117 -3.90 -1.37 16.93
C VAL A 117 -5.41 -1.27 16.76
N LEU A 118 -5.92 -0.06 16.89
CA LEU A 118 -7.34 0.24 17.00
C LEU A 118 -7.83 0.93 15.74
N GLN A 119 -8.93 0.44 15.18
CA GLN A 119 -9.62 1.13 14.09
C GLN A 119 -10.36 2.35 14.62
N THR A 120 -10.21 3.49 13.95
CA THR A 120 -10.96 4.71 14.25
C THR A 120 -12.09 4.94 13.23
N GLU A 121 -13.03 5.82 13.58
CA GLU A 121 -14.06 6.28 12.64
C GLU A 121 -13.61 7.46 11.77
N PHE A 122 -12.39 7.98 12.00
CA PHE A 122 -11.83 9.12 11.27
C PHE A 122 -11.46 8.74 9.83
N SER A 123 -11.71 9.67 8.91
CA SER A 123 -11.43 9.51 7.47
C SER A 123 -10.19 10.34 7.09
N PRO A 124 -8.99 9.72 6.96
CA PRO A 124 -7.74 10.45 6.79
C PRO A 124 -7.52 11.05 5.40
N ARG A 125 -8.27 10.61 4.38
CA ARG A 125 -8.14 11.12 3.01
C ARG A 125 -9.09 12.28 2.74
N MET A 126 -8.54 13.36 2.21
CA MET A 126 -9.29 14.43 1.56
C MET A 126 -9.78 13.95 0.19
N GLY A 127 -11.07 14.16 -0.08
CA GLY A 127 -11.67 13.94 -1.39
C GLY A 127 -11.18 15.00 -2.37
N VAL A 128 -10.87 14.59 -3.59
CA VAL A 128 -10.41 15.46 -4.68
C VAL A 128 -11.29 15.19 -5.88
N ASN A 129 -12.26 16.08 -6.13
CA ASN A 129 -13.28 15.89 -7.16
C ASN A 129 -13.12 16.98 -8.22
N LEU A 130 -13.34 16.62 -9.49
CA LEU A 130 -13.22 17.56 -10.58
C LEU A 130 -14.62 17.94 -11.10
N ASP A 131 -14.86 19.21 -11.41
CA ASP A 131 -16.18 19.63 -11.88
C ASP A 131 -16.50 19.09 -13.29
N GLY A 132 -17.66 18.44 -13.43
CA GLY A 132 -18.13 17.92 -14.71
C GLY A 132 -17.44 16.63 -15.16
N GLU A 133 -17.10 15.74 -14.22
CA GLU A 133 -16.60 14.39 -14.53
C GLU A 133 -17.63 13.63 -15.38
N ARG A 134 -17.18 13.11 -16.53
CA ARG A 134 -18.01 12.28 -17.43
C ARG A 134 -17.58 10.82 -17.41
N ALA A 135 -16.27 10.58 -17.41
CA ALA A 135 -15.69 9.26 -17.34
C ALA A 135 -14.42 9.30 -16.48
N VAL A 136 -14.20 8.23 -15.71
CA VAL A 136 -13.07 8.11 -14.79
C VAL A 136 -12.48 6.71 -14.90
N ALA A 137 -11.15 6.63 -14.96
CA ALA A 137 -10.40 5.39 -14.80
C ALA A 137 -9.37 5.57 -13.68
N ARG A 138 -9.19 4.54 -12.84
CA ARG A 138 -8.33 4.60 -11.65
C ARG A 138 -7.37 3.42 -11.60
N ALA A 139 -6.16 3.67 -11.12
CA ALA A 139 -5.24 2.64 -10.68
C ALA A 139 -4.59 3.06 -9.35
N SER A 140 -4.18 2.07 -8.57
CA SER A 140 -3.44 2.28 -7.33
C SER A 140 -2.16 1.45 -7.34
N MET A 141 -1.08 1.96 -6.75
CA MET A 141 0.18 1.26 -6.58
C MET A 141 0.61 1.32 -5.12
N LEU A 142 1.07 0.18 -4.59
CA LEU A 142 1.74 0.07 -3.31
C LEU A 142 3.25 0.05 -3.59
N TRP A 143 3.97 1.08 -3.15
CA TRP A 143 5.40 1.23 -3.43
C TRP A 143 6.22 0.94 -2.17
N PHE A 144 6.81 -0.25 -2.13
CA PHE A 144 7.44 -0.80 -0.93
C PHE A 144 8.61 0.03 -0.42
N ARG A 145 9.62 0.28 -1.29
CA ARG A 145 10.81 1.06 -0.92
C ARG A 145 10.52 2.54 -0.62
N LYS A 146 9.39 3.05 -1.09
CA LYS A 146 8.98 4.43 -0.84
C LYS A 146 8.17 4.56 0.45
N GLY A 147 7.54 3.48 0.93
CA GLY A 147 6.65 3.56 2.08
C GLY A 147 5.27 4.14 1.79
N ALA A 148 4.87 4.16 0.51
CA ALA A 148 3.77 5.00 0.04
C ALA A 148 2.73 4.23 -0.77
N VAL A 149 1.49 4.73 -0.72
CA VAL A 149 0.43 4.34 -1.66
C VAL A 149 0.26 5.45 -2.68
N LEU A 150 0.34 5.12 -3.95
CA LEU A 150 -0.03 6.01 -5.05
C LEU A 150 -1.42 5.66 -5.57
N SER A 151 -2.24 6.65 -5.83
CA SER A 151 -3.51 6.52 -6.55
C SER A 151 -3.47 7.49 -7.71
N VAL A 152 -3.73 7.00 -8.92
CA VAL A 152 -3.90 7.86 -10.09
C VAL A 152 -5.31 7.70 -10.64
N ARG A 153 -5.92 8.83 -10.98
CA ARG A 153 -7.20 8.91 -11.67
C ARG A 153 -7.05 9.73 -12.94
N CYS A 154 -7.50 9.17 -14.05
CA CYS A 154 -7.66 9.88 -15.30
C CYS A 154 -9.13 10.22 -15.47
N VAL A 155 -9.43 11.52 -15.59
CA VAL A 155 -10.79 12.05 -15.69
C VAL A 155 -10.98 12.72 -17.05
N LEU A 156 -12.04 12.33 -17.75
CA LEU A 156 -12.51 13.03 -18.94
C LEU A 156 -13.69 13.91 -18.53
N THR A 157 -13.58 15.21 -18.81
CA THR A 157 -14.65 16.18 -18.54
C THR A 157 -15.69 16.16 -19.65
N ALA A 158 -16.88 16.68 -19.36
CA ALA A 158 -17.96 16.78 -20.36
C ALA A 158 -17.54 17.51 -21.66
N ALA A 159 -16.58 18.44 -21.56
CA ALA A 159 -16.07 19.23 -22.68
C ALA A 159 -14.93 18.57 -23.48
N ALA A 160 -14.35 17.47 -22.98
CA ALA A 160 -13.20 16.81 -23.58
C ALA A 160 -13.63 15.73 -24.59
N GLN A 161 -12.96 15.69 -25.75
CA GLN A 161 -13.31 14.81 -26.86
C GLN A 161 -12.26 13.72 -27.13
N SER A 162 -11.06 13.83 -26.55
CA SER A 162 -9.93 12.94 -26.82
C SER A 162 -9.20 12.50 -25.54
N SER A 163 -8.37 11.44 -25.63
CA SER A 163 -7.51 11.00 -24.52
C SER A 163 -6.41 12.01 -24.18
N ARG A 164 -6.06 12.92 -25.10
CA ARG A 164 -5.06 13.98 -24.87
C ARG A 164 -5.57 15.12 -24.00
N ASP A 165 -6.89 15.22 -23.84
CA ASP A 165 -7.55 16.23 -23.00
C ASP A 165 -7.85 15.70 -21.59
N CYS A 166 -7.40 14.47 -21.28
CA CYS A 166 -7.71 13.81 -20.03
C CYS A 166 -6.87 14.39 -18.88
N VAL A 167 -7.55 14.84 -17.82
CA VAL A 167 -6.88 15.37 -16.62
C VAL A 167 -6.42 14.21 -15.76
N ALA A 168 -5.15 14.22 -15.37
CA ALA A 168 -4.58 13.21 -14.49
C ALA A 168 -4.46 13.77 -13.06
N ILE A 169 -5.11 13.10 -12.09
CA ILE A 169 -5.04 13.40 -10.67
C ILE A 169 -4.23 12.30 -9.99
N ARG A 170 -3.07 12.65 -9.45
CA ARG A 170 -2.15 11.79 -8.73
C ARG A 170 -2.22 12.14 -7.25
N GLU A 171 -2.54 11.15 -6.44
CA GLU A 171 -2.59 11.23 -4.98
C GLU A 171 -1.53 10.29 -4.40
N GLU A 172 -0.75 10.76 -3.46
CA GLU A 172 0.26 9.98 -2.75
C GLU A 172 0.00 10.04 -1.24
N PHE A 173 -0.04 8.89 -0.58
CA PHE A 173 -0.32 8.75 0.85
C PHE A 173 0.87 8.15 1.57
N MET A 174 1.34 8.84 2.62
CA MET A 174 2.51 8.45 3.41
C MET A 174 2.26 8.65 4.90
N ALA A 175 2.40 7.60 5.69
CA ALA A 175 2.64 7.71 7.13
C ALA A 175 4.14 7.92 7.36
N HIS A 176 4.54 9.08 7.89
CA HIS A 176 5.94 9.48 7.96
C HIS A 176 6.75 8.53 8.86
N ARG A 177 7.92 8.07 8.39
CA ARG A 177 8.60 6.95 9.05
C ARG A 177 9.40 7.39 10.28
N SER A 178 10.03 8.55 10.20
CA SER A 178 10.83 9.16 11.29
C SER A 178 10.05 10.14 12.16
N ARG A 179 8.75 10.33 11.89
CA ARG A 179 7.86 11.23 12.66
C ARG A 179 6.57 10.45 12.94
N PRO A 180 6.49 9.74 14.08
CA PRO A 180 5.44 8.75 14.31
C PRO A 180 4.01 9.30 14.19
N ASN A 181 3.81 10.56 14.56
CA ASN A 181 2.51 11.21 14.59
C ASN A 181 2.10 11.81 13.24
N VAL A 182 2.95 11.79 12.22
CA VAL A 182 2.74 12.56 11.00
C VAL A 182 2.32 11.66 9.85
N TYR A 183 1.30 12.07 9.12
CA TYR A 183 1.00 11.54 7.80
C TYR A 183 0.68 12.67 6.82
N LEU A 184 0.81 12.38 5.53
CA LEU A 184 0.54 13.34 4.48
C LEU A 184 -0.14 12.72 3.26
N GLN A 185 -0.98 13.54 2.63
CA GLN A 185 -1.57 13.29 1.31
C GLN A 185 -1.06 14.37 0.35
N ARG A 186 -0.32 13.97 -0.68
CA ARG A 186 0.13 14.87 -1.74
C ARG A 186 -0.80 14.76 -2.92
N ILE A 187 -1.24 15.89 -3.43
CA ILE A 187 -2.17 15.98 -4.55
C ILE A 187 -1.44 16.67 -5.68
N HIS A 188 -1.40 16.03 -6.84
CA HIS A 188 -0.81 16.59 -8.04
C HIS A 188 -1.78 16.40 -9.21
N VAL A 189 -2.14 17.50 -9.86
CA VAL A 189 -3.09 17.52 -10.97
C VAL A 189 -2.37 18.04 -12.20
N SER A 190 -2.43 17.29 -13.30
CA SER A 190 -1.89 17.69 -14.59
C SER A 190 -3.06 17.90 -15.56
N ASN A 191 -3.22 19.12 -16.06
CA ASN A 191 -4.26 19.50 -17.00
C ASN A 191 -3.66 19.71 -18.40
N PRO A 192 -3.63 18.67 -19.25
CA PRO A 192 -3.12 18.79 -20.61
C PRO A 192 -4.14 19.40 -21.57
N SER A 193 -5.36 19.72 -21.15
CA SER A 193 -6.39 20.26 -22.02
C SER A 193 -6.17 21.75 -22.35
N ASP A 194 -6.90 22.26 -23.33
CA ASP A 194 -6.91 23.68 -23.71
C ASP A 194 -7.86 24.52 -22.83
N ARG A 195 -8.38 23.96 -21.73
CA ARG A 195 -9.40 24.60 -20.89
C ARG A 195 -9.01 24.56 -19.42
N THR A 196 -9.46 25.56 -18.67
CA THR A 196 -9.34 25.58 -17.21
C THR A 196 -10.33 24.58 -16.61
N VAL A 197 -9.88 23.81 -15.62
CA VAL A 197 -10.70 22.88 -14.85
C VAL A 197 -10.76 23.32 -13.39
N THR A 198 -11.90 23.08 -12.75
CA THR A 198 -12.11 23.37 -11.33
C THR A 198 -12.01 22.09 -10.53
N LEU A 199 -11.23 22.15 -9.46
CA LEU A 199 -11.00 21.09 -8.49
C LEU A 199 -11.62 21.48 -7.16
N ASP A 200 -12.44 20.59 -6.60
CA ASP A 200 -12.99 20.71 -5.25
C ASP A 200 -12.31 19.69 -4.32
N ILE A 201 -11.66 20.19 -3.26
CA ILE A 201 -10.96 19.43 -2.22
C ILE A 201 -11.79 19.50 -0.94
N THR A 202 -12.31 18.36 -0.48
CA THR A 202 -13.23 18.29 0.66
C THR A 202 -12.81 17.26 1.69
N SER A 203 -13.02 17.57 2.97
CA SER A 203 -12.93 16.57 4.05
C SER A 203 -14.11 15.61 3.93
N ASN A 204 -13.85 14.31 3.96
CA ASN A 204 -14.88 13.27 3.83
C ASN A 204 -15.43 12.80 5.18
N ASN A 205 -15.18 13.52 6.28
CA ASN A 205 -15.68 13.15 7.60
C ASN A 205 -17.22 13.29 7.65
N PRO A 206 -17.97 12.19 7.86
CA PRO A 206 -19.43 12.26 7.90
C PRO A 206 -19.89 13.01 9.16
N THR A 207 -20.27 14.28 8.99
CA THR A 207 -20.65 15.24 10.04
C THR A 207 -21.80 14.78 10.94
N HIS A 208 -22.64 13.84 10.49
CA HIS A 208 -23.86 13.43 11.20
C HIS A 208 -23.82 12.04 11.85
N ARG A 209 -22.73 11.26 11.68
CA ARG A 209 -22.64 9.89 12.25
C ARG A 209 -21.27 9.55 12.83
N SER A 210 -20.25 10.40 12.68
CA SER A 210 -18.92 10.08 13.23
C SER A 210 -18.86 10.37 14.73
N LYS A 211 -18.22 9.50 15.51
CA LYS A 211 -17.80 9.78 16.91
C LYS A 211 -16.69 10.83 17.01
N PHE A 212 -16.34 11.50 15.91
CA PHE A 212 -15.38 12.58 15.87
C PHE A 212 -16.08 13.94 15.89
N SER A 213 -15.68 14.80 16.82
CA SER A 213 -16.01 16.21 16.81
C SER A 213 -14.95 16.96 16.03
N THR A 214 -15.35 17.91 15.19
CA THR A 214 -14.41 18.68 14.35
C THR A 214 -14.64 20.17 14.51
N SER A 215 -13.57 20.91 14.73
CA SER A 215 -13.55 22.38 14.77
C SER A 215 -12.48 22.93 13.83
N VAL A 216 -12.67 24.16 13.36
CA VAL A 216 -11.65 24.89 12.60
C VAL A 216 -10.99 25.89 13.53
N GLU A 217 -9.66 25.89 13.54
CA GLU A 217 -8.84 26.81 14.33
C GLU A 217 -7.79 27.48 13.42
N THR A 218 -7.23 28.59 13.88
CA THR A 218 -6.13 29.27 13.18
C THR A 218 -4.82 29.01 13.92
N LEU A 219 -3.82 28.51 13.20
CA LEU A 219 -2.47 28.22 13.67
C LEU A 219 -1.46 28.89 12.73
N GLU A 220 -0.58 29.76 13.23
CA GLU A 220 0.40 30.50 12.42
C GLU A 220 -0.17 31.19 11.16
N ASN A 221 -1.33 31.86 11.29
CA ASN A 221 -2.07 32.48 10.18
C ASN A 221 -2.56 31.50 9.11
N ARG A 222 -2.63 30.19 9.40
CA ARG A 222 -3.20 29.16 8.54
C ARG A 222 -4.36 28.49 9.24
N GLU A 223 -5.42 28.18 8.49
CA GLU A 223 -6.53 27.41 9.03
C GLU A 223 -6.14 25.93 9.16
N VAL A 224 -6.47 25.35 10.31
CA VAL A 224 -6.32 23.92 10.60
C VAL A 224 -7.66 23.36 11.05
N GLU A 225 -7.92 22.11 10.69
CA GLU A 225 -9.05 21.32 11.13
C GLU A 225 -8.60 20.44 12.29
N LEU A 226 -9.17 20.65 13.47
CA LEU A 226 -8.96 19.83 14.66
C LEU A 226 -10.11 18.87 14.79
N SER A 227 -9.83 17.58 14.71
CA SER A 227 -10.81 16.51 14.90
C SER A 227 -10.42 15.67 16.12
N SER A 228 -11.38 15.40 17.01
CA SER A 228 -11.15 14.58 18.19
C SER A 228 -12.21 13.50 18.32
N GLY A 229 -11.79 12.29 18.69
CA GLY A 229 -12.65 11.13 18.78
C GLY A 229 -12.22 10.15 19.85
N ARG A 230 -13.05 9.14 20.05
CA ARG A 230 -12.93 8.15 21.13
C ARG A 230 -13.03 6.75 20.55
N VAL A 231 -12.13 5.86 20.95
CA VAL A 231 -12.20 4.43 20.64
C VAL A 231 -12.36 3.65 21.93
N ALA A 232 -13.43 2.86 22.03
CA ALA A 232 -13.70 2.05 23.22
C ALA A 232 -12.75 0.85 23.27
N VAL A 233 -12.15 0.60 24.44
CA VAL A 233 -11.28 -0.54 24.72
C VAL A 233 -11.71 -1.11 26.07
N GLU A 234 -12.54 -2.17 26.02
CA GLU A 234 -13.15 -2.76 27.23
C GLU A 234 -13.89 -1.70 28.08
N ASN A 235 -13.47 -1.47 29.33
CA ASN A 235 -14.02 -0.47 30.24
C ASN A 235 -13.29 0.88 30.18
N GLN A 236 -12.28 1.00 29.32
CA GLN A 236 -11.48 2.19 29.11
C GLN A 236 -11.68 2.74 27.69
N MET A 237 -11.03 3.85 27.41
CA MET A 237 -11.10 4.49 26.10
C MET A 237 -9.74 5.05 25.69
N VAL A 238 -9.50 5.04 24.39
CA VAL A 238 -8.37 5.73 23.77
C VAL A 238 -8.89 7.01 23.12
N LEU A 239 -8.29 8.13 23.47
CA LEU A 239 -8.53 9.41 22.82
C LEU A 239 -7.64 9.53 21.59
N VAL A 240 -8.22 10.05 20.51
CA VAL A 240 -7.51 10.34 19.26
C VAL A 240 -7.75 11.79 18.93
N VAL A 241 -6.68 12.56 18.74
CA VAL A 241 -6.72 13.95 18.27
C VAL A 241 -5.97 14.02 16.96
N VAL A 242 -6.61 14.57 15.93
CA VAL A 242 -6.05 14.78 14.61
C VAL A 242 -6.09 16.26 14.30
N VAL A 243 -4.94 16.86 14.00
CA VAL A 243 -4.85 18.22 13.49
C VAL A 243 -4.43 18.12 12.03
N THR A 244 -5.23 18.67 11.12
CA THR A 244 -4.99 18.64 9.67
C THR A 244 -4.89 20.05 9.13
N ARG A 245 -3.85 20.32 8.33
CA ARG A 245 -3.75 21.57 7.57
C ARG A 245 -4.90 21.63 6.56
N LYS A 246 -5.71 22.68 6.62
CA LYS A 246 -6.81 22.86 5.67
C LYS A 246 -6.25 23.29 4.29
N PRO A 247 -6.49 22.51 3.21
CA PRO A 247 -6.08 22.91 1.87
C PRO A 247 -7.02 23.97 1.29
N THR A 248 -6.65 24.54 0.14
CA THR A 248 -7.56 25.39 -0.62
C THR A 248 -8.72 24.53 -1.15
N ILE A 249 -9.94 24.84 -0.72
CA ILE A 249 -11.14 24.02 -1.00
C ILE A 249 -11.45 23.98 -2.50
N ARG A 250 -11.35 25.12 -3.19
CA ARG A 250 -11.68 25.22 -4.62
C ARG A 250 -10.52 25.83 -5.38
N VAL A 251 -10.00 25.10 -6.36
CA VAL A 251 -8.80 25.45 -7.11
C VAL A 251 -9.10 25.43 -8.61
N GLN A 252 -8.65 26.45 -9.32
CA GLN A 252 -8.71 26.48 -10.79
C GLN A 252 -7.35 26.09 -11.36
N VAL A 253 -7.30 24.98 -12.11
CA VAL A 253 -6.10 24.50 -12.80
C VAL A 253 -6.18 24.95 -14.26
N GLN A 254 -5.30 25.86 -14.65
CA GLN A 254 -5.30 26.47 -15.99
C GLN A 254 -5.00 25.46 -17.09
N ALA A 255 -5.36 25.81 -18.32
CA ALA A 255 -5.00 25.03 -19.51
C ALA A 255 -3.49 24.81 -19.60
N LYS A 256 -3.06 23.60 -19.99
CA LYS A 256 -1.64 23.21 -20.12
C LYS A 256 -0.79 23.46 -18.87
N SER A 257 -1.40 23.44 -17.69
CA SER A 257 -0.71 23.70 -16.43
C SER A 257 -0.82 22.52 -15.48
N GLU A 258 0.01 22.56 -14.44
CA GLU A 258 -0.02 21.60 -13.34
C GLU A 258 -0.30 22.33 -12.02
N TYR A 259 -0.93 21.61 -11.11
CA TYR A 259 -1.18 22.05 -9.75
C TYR A 259 -0.65 21.01 -8.77
N SER A 260 -0.08 21.46 -7.66
CA SER A 260 0.38 20.57 -6.59
C SER A 260 0.10 21.19 -5.23
N ASP A 261 -0.40 20.39 -4.31
CA ASP A 261 -0.56 20.76 -2.91
C ASP A 261 -0.32 19.54 -2.02
N SER A 262 -0.17 19.78 -0.72
CA SER A 262 0.09 18.73 0.26
C SER A 262 -0.69 19.01 1.54
N VAL A 263 -1.54 18.04 1.87
CA VAL A 263 -2.30 18.00 3.12
C VAL A 263 -1.43 17.31 4.16
N LEU A 264 -1.12 18.03 5.23
CA LEU A 264 -0.33 17.54 6.36
C LEU A 264 -1.25 17.29 7.54
N SER A 265 -1.05 16.18 8.23
CA SER A 265 -1.86 15.81 9.38
C SER A 265 -0.99 15.24 10.50
N VAL A 266 -1.36 15.59 11.73
CA VAL A 266 -0.73 15.14 12.97
C VAL A 266 -1.76 14.37 13.78
N VAL A 267 -1.43 13.15 14.19
CA VAL A 267 -2.27 12.26 15.00
C VAL A 267 -1.60 12.02 16.34
N TRP A 268 -2.30 12.35 17.41
CA TRP A 268 -1.90 12.04 18.78
C TRP A 268 -2.93 11.12 19.42
N THR A 269 -2.46 10.10 20.14
CA THR A 269 -3.33 9.18 20.86
C THR A 269 -2.93 9.02 22.32
N SER A 270 -3.90 8.74 23.18
CA SER A 270 -3.63 8.36 24.56
C SER A 270 -3.36 6.86 24.68
N GLN A 271 -2.79 6.47 25.82
CA GLN A 271 -3.00 5.12 26.36
C GLN A 271 -4.50 4.92 26.67
N PRO A 272 -4.96 3.68 26.92
CA PRO A 272 -6.27 3.45 27.50
C PRO A 272 -6.43 4.24 28.81
N ILE A 273 -7.44 5.09 28.88
CA ILE A 273 -7.76 5.93 30.04
C ILE A 273 -9.17 5.67 30.55
N ASP A 274 -9.36 5.95 31.83
CA ASP A 274 -10.69 6.00 32.44
C ASP A 274 -11.41 7.30 32.05
N PRO A 275 -12.76 7.30 31.98
CA PRO A 275 -13.54 8.48 31.63
C PRO A 275 -13.29 9.71 32.51
N SER A 276 -12.82 9.53 33.75
CA SER A 276 -12.51 10.63 34.68
C SER A 276 -11.31 11.48 34.26
N LYS A 277 -10.37 10.94 33.48
CA LYS A 277 -9.16 11.64 33.01
C LYS A 277 -9.33 12.30 31.64
N LEU A 278 -10.55 12.29 31.11
CA LEU A 278 -10.83 12.64 29.72
C LEU A 278 -10.40 14.06 29.38
N GLU A 279 -10.79 15.05 30.19
CA GLU A 279 -10.56 16.46 29.88
C GLU A 279 -9.06 16.82 29.94
N GLU A 280 -8.37 16.38 31.00
CA GLU A 280 -6.93 16.57 31.17
C GLU A 280 -6.13 15.93 30.02
N THR A 281 -6.47 14.68 29.68
CA THR A 281 -5.80 13.96 28.60
C THR A 281 -6.09 14.62 27.26
N PHE A 282 -7.35 15.03 27.02
CA PHE A 282 -7.73 15.71 25.79
C PHE A 282 -6.96 17.03 25.61
N SER A 283 -6.86 17.87 26.65
CA SER A 283 -6.09 19.11 26.58
C SER A 283 -4.62 18.83 26.26
N THR A 284 -4.02 17.83 26.92
CA THR A 284 -2.62 17.45 26.70
C THR A 284 -2.37 16.99 25.26
N LEU A 285 -3.22 16.11 24.73
CA LEU A 285 -3.10 15.63 23.35
C LEU A 285 -3.33 16.75 22.33
N ARG A 286 -4.33 17.61 22.58
CA ARG A 286 -4.63 18.76 21.73
C ARG A 286 -3.44 19.70 21.63
N ASP A 287 -2.88 20.09 22.77
CA ASP A 287 -1.80 21.06 22.82
C ASP A 287 -0.51 20.48 22.20
N GLY A 288 -0.25 19.18 22.42
CA GLY A 288 0.83 18.44 21.76
C GLY A 288 0.67 18.37 20.23
N ALA A 289 -0.51 18.00 19.74
CA ALA A 289 -0.80 17.91 18.31
C ALA A 289 -0.71 19.28 17.61
N LYS A 290 -1.19 20.35 18.26
CA LYS A 290 -1.08 21.72 17.75
C LYS A 290 0.38 22.15 17.66
N LYS A 291 1.17 21.95 18.72
CA LYS A 291 2.59 22.30 18.71
C LYS A 291 3.36 21.59 17.59
N GLU A 292 3.12 20.29 17.40
CA GLU A 292 3.78 19.54 16.32
C GLU A 292 3.31 19.98 14.93
N MET A 293 2.04 20.38 14.78
CA MET A 293 1.55 21.00 13.55
C MET A 293 2.23 22.34 13.25
N GLU A 294 2.43 23.21 14.26
CA GLU A 294 3.17 24.48 14.09
C GLU A 294 4.58 24.23 13.55
N GLU A 295 5.30 23.26 14.11
CA GLU A 295 6.63 22.87 13.64
C GLU A 295 6.60 22.35 12.18
N LEU A 296 5.56 21.60 11.81
CA LEU A 296 5.37 21.12 10.43
C LEU A 296 5.03 22.21 9.43
N LEU A 297 4.22 23.21 9.81
CA LEU A 297 3.84 24.31 8.93
C LEU A 297 5.04 25.16 8.48
N ARG A 298 6.12 25.16 9.29
CA ARG A 298 7.42 25.80 9.01
C ARG A 298 8.39 24.91 8.25
N THR A 299 8.13 23.60 8.17
CA THR A 299 9.00 22.63 7.51
C THR A 299 8.70 22.56 6.01
N ASP A 300 9.73 22.42 5.17
CA ASP A 300 9.54 22.14 3.75
C ASP A 300 9.05 20.70 3.54
N VAL A 301 7.90 20.57 2.85
CA VAL A 301 7.29 19.27 2.55
C VAL A 301 8.20 18.42 1.66
N ALA A 302 9.00 19.03 0.78
CA ALA A 302 9.92 18.25 -0.07
C ALA A 302 10.97 17.53 0.78
N ASN A 303 11.54 18.21 1.78
CA ASN A 303 12.47 17.59 2.74
C ASN A 303 11.79 16.50 3.57
N LEU A 304 10.56 16.73 4.04
CA LEU A 304 9.78 15.73 4.77
C LEU A 304 9.58 14.45 3.93
N VAL A 305 9.31 14.59 2.63
CA VAL A 305 9.18 13.45 1.71
C VAL A 305 10.50 12.73 1.50
N LEU A 306 11.61 13.46 1.35
CA LEU A 306 12.94 12.88 1.20
C LEU A 306 13.38 12.10 2.45
N ASP A 307 13.15 12.68 3.64
CA ASP A 307 13.46 12.05 4.92
C ASP A 307 12.69 10.73 5.09
N HIS A 308 11.38 10.73 4.78
CA HIS A 308 10.56 9.51 4.77
C HIS A 308 11.11 8.45 3.82
N GLN A 309 11.45 8.83 2.58
CA GLN A 309 11.97 7.89 1.59
C GLN A 309 13.29 7.28 2.03
N LYS A 310 14.20 8.10 2.55
CA LYS A 310 15.49 7.64 3.07
C LYS A 310 15.28 6.65 4.22
N ALA A 311 14.42 6.97 5.17
CA ALA A 311 14.07 6.10 6.29
C ALA A 311 13.51 4.73 5.83
N TRP A 312 12.72 4.70 4.76
CA TRP A 312 12.23 3.44 4.18
C TRP A 312 13.29 2.68 3.40
N MET A 313 14.15 3.38 2.65
CA MET A 313 15.30 2.76 1.98
C MET A 313 16.23 2.09 2.98
N ASP A 314 16.51 2.75 4.12
CA ASP A 314 17.38 2.25 5.19
C ASP A 314 16.83 0.97 5.84
N LEU A 315 15.51 0.83 5.94
CA LEU A 315 14.86 -0.38 6.48
C LEU A 315 14.88 -1.57 5.50
N PHE A 316 14.83 -1.30 4.20
CA PHE A 316 14.88 -2.33 3.16
C PHE A 316 16.32 -2.73 2.77
N ILE A 317 17.34 -2.35 3.54
CA ILE A 317 18.74 -2.82 3.37
C ILE A 317 18.91 -4.22 3.98
N SER A 318 18.08 -5.19 3.59
CA SER A 318 18.29 -6.59 3.98
C SER A 318 19.32 -7.29 3.08
N GLY A 319 19.63 -6.72 1.91
CA GLY A 319 20.46 -7.39 0.90
C GLY A 319 19.82 -8.65 0.30
N VAL A 320 18.58 -8.99 0.69
CA VAL A 320 17.86 -10.17 0.20
C VAL A 320 17.04 -9.77 -1.02
N GLU A 321 17.58 -10.04 -2.21
CA GLU A 321 16.83 -9.96 -3.46
C GLU A 321 16.20 -11.31 -3.76
N MET A 322 14.87 -11.40 -3.64
CA MET A 322 14.15 -12.62 -4.01
C MET A 322 13.90 -12.64 -5.51
N ARG A 323 14.73 -13.40 -6.22
CA ARG A 323 14.48 -13.71 -7.63
C ARG A 323 13.19 -14.51 -7.78
N ARG A 324 12.66 -14.56 -9.01
CA ARG A 324 11.46 -15.35 -9.34
C ARG A 324 11.67 -16.82 -8.96
N ILE A 325 10.98 -17.26 -7.92
CA ILE A 325 11.03 -18.64 -7.44
C ILE A 325 9.99 -19.45 -8.21
N THR A 326 10.33 -20.68 -8.58
CA THR A 326 9.52 -21.57 -9.45
C THR A 326 9.05 -22.83 -8.73
N ASP A 327 9.41 -23.02 -7.46
CA ASP A 327 8.93 -24.13 -6.66
C ASP A 327 7.55 -23.79 -6.05
N SER A 328 6.73 -24.82 -5.85
CA SER A 328 5.37 -24.66 -5.33
C SER A 328 5.31 -24.43 -3.81
N HIS A 329 6.41 -24.71 -3.09
CA HIS A 329 6.47 -24.71 -1.63
C HIS A 329 7.25 -23.53 -1.03
N THR A 330 7.60 -22.54 -1.86
CA THR A 330 8.21 -21.29 -1.40
C THR A 330 7.35 -20.13 -1.90
N PRO A 331 7.11 -19.11 -1.08
CA PRO A 331 6.33 -17.95 -1.47
C PRO A 331 6.96 -17.20 -2.64
N SER A 332 6.11 -16.64 -3.50
CA SER A 332 6.56 -15.78 -4.60
C SER A 332 7.28 -14.54 -4.07
N SER A 333 8.17 -13.96 -4.88
CA SER A 333 8.84 -12.69 -4.54
C SER A 333 7.86 -11.57 -4.23
N ARG A 334 6.71 -11.54 -4.92
CA ARG A 334 5.59 -10.63 -4.64
C ARG A 334 5.03 -10.84 -3.23
N THR A 335 4.75 -12.10 -2.86
CA THR A 335 4.23 -12.45 -1.53
C THR A 335 5.19 -11.98 -0.45
N VAL A 336 6.49 -12.27 -0.60
CA VAL A 336 7.47 -11.89 0.41
C VAL A 336 7.62 -10.38 0.53
N ASN A 337 7.80 -9.66 -0.58
CA ASN A 337 7.97 -8.20 -0.53
C ASN A 337 6.73 -7.49 0.02
N THR A 338 5.53 -7.97 -0.31
CA THR A 338 4.27 -7.42 0.22
C THR A 338 4.14 -7.70 1.72
N THR A 339 4.44 -8.92 2.16
CA THR A 339 4.43 -9.28 3.59
C THR A 339 5.47 -8.48 4.39
N LEU A 340 6.69 -8.34 3.87
CA LEU A 340 7.73 -7.52 4.49
C LEU A 340 7.28 -6.06 4.63
N TYR A 341 6.73 -5.49 3.56
CA TYR A 341 6.18 -4.14 3.59
C TYR A 341 5.12 -4.00 4.69
N TYR A 342 4.15 -4.91 4.75
CA TYR A 342 3.09 -4.88 5.78
C TYR A 342 3.63 -4.97 7.20
N ILE A 343 4.61 -5.83 7.45
CA ILE A 343 5.26 -5.95 8.76
C ILE A 343 5.94 -4.64 9.13
N LEU A 344 6.70 -4.05 8.21
CA LEU A 344 7.37 -2.78 8.44
C LEU A 344 6.38 -1.62 8.64
N SER A 345 5.30 -1.55 7.86
CA SER A 345 4.26 -0.52 7.99
C SER A 345 3.49 -0.59 9.30
N ALA A 346 3.33 -1.78 9.87
CA ALA A 346 2.63 -2.00 11.13
C ALA A 346 3.55 -2.07 12.36
N THR A 347 4.87 -1.95 12.18
CA THR A 347 5.86 -1.99 13.27
C THR A 347 6.54 -0.64 13.43
N THR A 348 6.65 -0.13 14.66
CA THR A 348 7.33 1.14 14.94
C THR A 348 8.82 1.04 14.64
N ALA A 349 9.47 2.15 14.25
CA ALA A 349 10.90 2.21 14.02
C ALA A 349 11.58 3.24 14.94
N PRO A 350 11.73 2.95 16.25
CA PRO A 350 12.21 3.94 17.22
C PRO A 350 13.56 4.55 16.88
N LEU A 351 14.49 3.78 16.30
CA LEU A 351 15.82 4.28 15.89
C LEU A 351 15.76 5.39 14.83
N LEU A 352 14.69 5.43 14.03
CA LEU A 352 14.44 6.47 13.03
C LEU A 352 13.73 7.69 13.62
N ASP A 353 13.29 7.64 14.88
CA ASP A 353 12.70 8.79 15.56
C ASP A 353 13.80 9.76 16.00
N ASN A 354 13.72 10.98 15.48
CA ASN A 354 14.67 12.05 15.81
C ASN A 354 14.56 12.51 17.27
N ARG A 355 13.44 12.22 17.94
CA ARG A 355 13.17 12.59 19.33
C ARG A 355 13.65 11.54 20.34
N LEU A 356 14.17 10.40 19.87
CA LEU A 356 14.69 9.35 20.74
C LEU A 356 15.92 9.83 21.51
N ALA A 357 15.91 9.61 22.83
CA ALA A 357 17.04 9.94 23.71
C ALA A 357 18.31 9.17 23.31
N SER A 358 19.49 9.77 23.50
CA SER A 358 20.77 9.15 23.10
C SER A 358 21.05 7.83 23.82
N GLU A 359 20.70 7.73 25.10
CA GLU A 359 20.84 6.51 25.90
C GLU A 359 19.98 5.37 25.36
N ASP A 360 18.71 5.66 25.04
CA ASP A 360 17.80 4.67 24.46
C ASP A 360 18.23 4.26 23.05
N ARG A 361 18.74 5.20 22.24
CA ARG A 361 19.34 4.88 20.95
C ARG A 361 20.52 3.91 21.09
N ALA A 362 21.47 4.19 21.97
CA ALA A 362 22.62 3.31 22.21
C ALA A 362 22.19 1.92 22.72
N ARG A 363 21.16 1.85 23.58
CA ARG A 363 20.59 0.57 24.05
C ARG A 363 19.97 -0.25 22.91
N LEU A 364 19.21 0.40 22.03
CA LEU A 364 18.58 -0.26 20.89
C LEU A 364 19.61 -0.71 19.85
N GLU A 365 20.62 0.11 19.56
CA GLU A 365 21.73 -0.25 18.66
C GLU A 365 22.54 -1.42 19.21
N SER A 366 22.85 -1.43 20.50
CA SER A 366 23.49 -2.57 21.17
C SER A 366 22.66 -3.86 21.05
N SER A 367 21.34 -3.74 21.23
CA SER A 367 20.41 -4.87 21.10
C SER A 367 20.33 -5.43 19.68
N LEU A 368 20.48 -4.59 18.65
CA LEU A 368 20.53 -5.03 17.24
C LEU A 368 21.83 -5.79 16.90
N ASN A 369 22.94 -5.36 17.49
CA ASN A 369 24.24 -6.00 17.29
C ASN A 369 24.31 -7.37 17.98
N TYR A 370 23.51 -7.58 19.03
CA TYR A 370 23.42 -8.86 19.74
C TYR A 370 22.27 -9.73 19.18
N ALA A 371 22.49 -10.29 18.00
CA ALA A 371 21.57 -11.25 17.37
C ALA A 371 21.79 -12.71 17.84
N ASP A 372 22.50 -12.90 18.96
CA ASP A 372 22.90 -14.21 19.45
C ASP A 372 21.67 -15.07 19.76
N HIS A 373 21.73 -16.33 19.29
CA HIS A 373 20.62 -17.27 19.37
C HIS A 373 19.29 -16.85 18.73
N CYS A 374 19.24 -15.75 17.97
CA CYS A 374 18.06 -15.41 17.20
C CYS A 374 17.89 -16.35 16.01
N PHE A 375 16.68 -16.90 16.01
CA PHE A 375 16.04 -17.89 15.19
C PHE A 375 16.55 -19.32 15.36
N SER A 376 16.08 -19.95 16.44
CA SER A 376 16.17 -21.40 16.68
C SER A 376 14.93 -22.15 16.16
N GLY A 377 14.92 -22.47 14.87
CA GLY A 377 13.81 -23.21 14.26
C GLY A 377 14.02 -23.57 12.80
N HIS A 378 13.01 -24.23 12.21
CA HIS A 378 13.00 -24.52 10.77
C HIS A 378 12.83 -23.24 9.96
N ALA A 379 13.45 -23.23 8.77
CA ALA A 379 13.32 -22.20 7.75
C ALA A 379 11.85 -21.77 7.56
N THR A 380 11.57 -20.48 7.77
CA THR A 380 10.22 -19.93 7.63
C THR A 380 9.79 -19.83 6.17
N MET A 381 10.69 -19.93 5.20
CA MET A 381 10.36 -19.90 3.77
C MET A 381 9.34 -20.99 3.36
N HIS A 382 9.27 -22.09 4.10
CA HIS A 382 8.31 -23.17 3.85
C HIS A 382 7.10 -23.16 4.80
N ALA A 383 6.95 -22.12 5.62
CA ALA A 383 5.83 -21.96 6.55
C ALA A 383 4.69 -21.18 5.88
N GLU A 384 3.79 -21.88 5.18
CA GLU A 384 2.70 -21.30 4.39
C GLU A 384 1.84 -20.28 5.18
N ASN A 385 1.63 -20.52 6.48
CA ASN A 385 0.85 -19.63 7.34
C ASN A 385 1.50 -18.26 7.58
N LEU A 386 2.83 -18.16 7.44
CA LEU A 386 3.57 -16.89 7.52
C LEU A 386 3.59 -16.15 6.17
N TRP A 387 3.23 -16.84 5.09
CA TRP A 387 3.25 -16.33 3.73
C TRP A 387 1.90 -16.53 3.03
N PRO A 388 0.82 -15.93 3.56
CA PRO A 388 -0.50 -16.13 2.99
C PRO A 388 -0.55 -15.66 1.53
N ASP A 389 -1.15 -16.49 0.65
CA ASP A 389 -1.36 -16.13 -0.75
C ASP A 389 -2.28 -14.91 -0.93
N ARG A 390 -3.16 -14.68 0.04
CA ARG A 390 -4.13 -13.58 0.05
C ARG A 390 -4.20 -12.92 1.40
N VAL A 391 -4.12 -11.60 1.38
CA VAL A 391 -4.44 -10.70 2.49
C VAL A 391 -5.38 -9.67 1.90
N SER A 392 -6.61 -9.57 2.41
CA SER A 392 -7.68 -8.76 1.80
C SER A 392 -8.16 -7.60 2.67
N SER A 393 -7.65 -7.46 3.90
CA SER A 393 -8.02 -6.35 4.78
C SER A 393 -6.91 -5.92 5.73
N THR A 394 -7.00 -4.68 6.21
CA THR A 394 -6.10 -4.13 7.23
C THR A 394 -6.11 -4.96 8.53
N ALA A 395 -7.26 -5.53 8.91
CA ALA A 395 -7.33 -6.43 10.07
C ALA A 395 -6.50 -7.71 9.86
N GLN A 396 -6.53 -8.31 8.67
CA GLN A 396 -5.70 -9.48 8.35
C GLN A 396 -4.21 -9.12 8.31
N ILE A 397 -3.85 -7.91 7.85
CA ILE A 397 -2.47 -7.42 7.94
C ILE A 397 -2.00 -7.42 9.40
N LEU A 398 -2.79 -6.85 10.31
CA LEU A 398 -2.44 -6.79 11.73
C LEU A 398 -2.36 -8.18 12.39
N GLN A 399 -3.21 -9.12 11.98
CA GLN A 399 -3.12 -10.53 12.39
C GLN A 399 -1.82 -11.18 11.91
N LEU A 400 -1.44 -10.96 10.65
CA LEU A 400 -0.20 -11.47 10.06
C LEU A 400 1.02 -10.91 10.80
N VAL A 401 1.05 -9.61 11.08
CA VAL A 401 2.10 -8.95 11.87
C VAL A 401 2.22 -9.57 13.26
N THR A 402 1.09 -9.84 13.91
CA THR A 402 1.04 -10.49 15.23
C THR A 402 1.61 -11.91 15.15
N LEU A 403 1.23 -12.68 14.13
CA LEU A 403 1.74 -14.04 13.92
C LEU A 403 3.26 -14.06 13.70
N TRP A 404 3.77 -13.17 12.87
CA TRP A 404 5.22 -13.00 12.65
C TRP A 404 5.95 -12.61 13.92
N THR A 405 5.44 -11.61 14.64
CA THR A 405 5.98 -11.14 15.90
C THR A 405 6.08 -12.27 16.92
N LEU A 406 4.99 -13.02 17.13
CA LEU A 406 4.95 -14.15 18.06
C LEU A 406 5.88 -15.29 17.62
N THR A 407 5.99 -15.55 16.32
CA THR A 407 6.88 -16.59 15.79
C THR A 407 8.34 -16.24 16.08
N LEU A 408 8.76 -15.02 15.76
CA LEU A 408 10.12 -14.55 16.02
C LEU A 408 10.45 -14.55 17.52
N GLN A 409 9.53 -14.07 18.36
CA GLN A 409 9.70 -14.07 19.82
C GLN A 409 9.86 -15.48 20.38
N LYS A 410 9.01 -16.44 19.94
CA LYS A 410 9.08 -17.85 20.37
C LYS A 410 10.34 -18.57 19.88
N ARG A 411 11.03 -18.03 18.87
CA ARG A 411 12.23 -18.61 18.25
C ARG A 411 13.52 -17.88 18.66
N GLY A 412 13.50 -17.15 19.77
CA GLY A 412 14.69 -16.52 20.36
C GLY A 412 14.95 -15.07 19.90
N CYS A 413 14.17 -14.52 18.97
CA CYS A 413 14.38 -13.16 18.46
C CYS A 413 13.65 -12.08 19.27
N LYS A 414 13.32 -12.34 20.54
CA LYS A 414 12.56 -11.40 21.39
C LYS A 414 13.26 -10.03 21.51
N VAL A 415 14.58 -10.04 21.68
CA VAL A 415 15.40 -8.82 21.80
C VAL A 415 15.35 -8.01 20.49
N LEU A 416 15.57 -8.66 19.34
CA LEU A 416 15.49 -7.99 18.05
C LEU A 416 14.09 -7.40 17.81
N VAL A 417 13.02 -8.17 18.02
CA VAL A 417 11.64 -7.68 17.82
C VAL A 417 11.33 -6.48 18.72
N ALA A 418 11.88 -6.43 19.94
CA ALA A 418 11.71 -5.29 20.85
C ALA A 418 12.39 -4.00 20.35
N THR A 419 13.33 -4.08 19.40
CA THR A 419 13.93 -2.90 18.75
C THR A 419 13.05 -2.29 17.66
N GLY A 420 11.88 -2.89 17.39
CA GLY A 420 10.95 -2.46 16.36
C GLY A 420 11.35 -2.94 14.98
N ALA A 421 11.10 -2.12 13.97
CA ALA A 421 11.13 -2.54 12.57
C ALA A 421 12.50 -3.04 12.09
N HIS A 422 13.59 -2.47 12.59
CA HIS A 422 14.95 -2.92 12.24
C HIS A 422 15.20 -4.36 12.69
N GLY A 423 14.94 -4.66 13.96
CA GLY A 423 15.14 -6.02 14.46
C GLY A 423 14.07 -7.00 14.00
N ALA A 424 12.84 -6.54 13.72
CA ALA A 424 11.84 -7.36 13.03
C ALA A 424 12.36 -7.77 11.63
N MET A 425 12.90 -6.85 10.85
CA MET A 425 13.49 -7.13 9.54
C MET A 425 14.66 -8.11 9.65
N GLN A 426 15.61 -7.87 10.55
CA GLN A 426 16.76 -8.75 10.78
C GLN A 426 16.32 -10.15 11.23
N GLY A 427 15.40 -10.24 12.19
CA GLY A 427 14.86 -11.51 12.67
C GLY A 427 14.12 -12.29 11.57
N MET A 428 13.38 -11.60 10.70
CA MET A 428 12.76 -12.23 9.52
C MET A 428 13.79 -12.80 8.56
N VAL A 429 14.84 -12.04 8.21
CA VAL A 429 15.90 -12.50 7.29
C VAL A 429 16.60 -13.73 7.84
N LEU A 430 16.94 -13.72 9.13
CA LEU A 430 17.52 -14.90 9.81
C LEU A 430 16.57 -16.10 9.73
N SER A 431 15.28 -15.86 9.94
CA SER A 431 14.27 -16.92 9.91
C SER A 431 14.11 -17.61 8.56
N PHE A 432 14.43 -16.93 7.44
CA PHE A 432 14.19 -17.48 6.10
C PHE A 432 14.92 -18.80 5.88
N GLY A 433 16.21 -18.85 6.23
CA GLY A 433 17.03 -20.07 6.15
C GLY A 433 17.11 -20.86 7.46
N GLY A 434 16.46 -20.40 8.53
CA GLY A 434 16.73 -20.92 9.88
C GLY A 434 18.18 -20.61 10.33
N LEU A 435 18.69 -19.45 9.93
CA LEU A 435 20.06 -19.03 10.20
C LEU A 435 20.19 -18.56 11.65
N GLN A 436 21.21 -19.06 12.35
CA GLN A 436 21.49 -18.71 13.73
C GLN A 436 22.98 -18.43 13.89
N PHE A 437 23.30 -17.28 14.48
CA PHE A 437 24.65 -17.01 14.98
C PHE A 437 24.77 -17.57 16.40
N THR A 438 25.89 -18.21 16.69
CA THR A 438 26.27 -18.63 18.05
C THR A 438 27.74 -18.29 18.27
N GLU A 439 28.12 -17.94 19.50
CA GLU A 439 29.50 -17.55 19.85
C GLU A 439 30.58 -18.58 19.43
N ASN A 440 30.19 -19.84 19.18
CA ASN A 440 31.09 -20.94 18.83
C ASN A 440 31.26 -21.15 17.31
N HIS A 441 30.62 -20.35 16.46
CA HIS A 441 30.71 -20.48 15.00
C HIS A 441 30.93 -19.11 14.35
N LEU A 442 32.20 -18.70 14.26
CA LEU A 442 32.74 -17.72 13.32
C LEU A 442 33.98 -18.30 12.64
#